data_AF-A0A7J6Q1X2-F1
#
_entry.id   AF-A0A7J6Q1X2-F1
#
_cell.length_a   1.000
_cell.length_b   1.000
_cell.length_c   1.000
_cell.angle_alpha   90.00
_cell.angle_beta   90.00
_cell.angle_gamma   90.00
#
_symmetry.space_group_name_H-M   'P 1'
#
loop_
_entity.id
_entity.type
_entity.pdbx_description
1 polymer ?
#
loop_
_entity_poly.entity_id
_entity_poly.type
_entity_poly.pdbx_seq_one_letter_code
_entity_poly.pdbx_strand_id
1 'polypeptide(L)'
;FRFQSLLDPTTAVQHSAISMHQPYPIEMVFSGGLLDEHWDKKEVQEHLDMINSKNMFLRIVGREFEDFCDQHEKWYGTTYGTASDEVKKDIFQSWTSTESDLTAAVQRATEDGMALPRRNPFIAERLDVKLEKEYPKEFWPAPDVLAGCGSNVRVFFKQDGRFHIPKTNVSLALFAPFALDSQRRALQVAAAALCRTEELNEMSYDAECAGLVYRLVGDPEGLRISVSGYDDKLELLLNRVCHRLRDDKPIDEAVFGRVKDRLLQGFRNTINQRPPYQHALELIRALTARPYHRLTTSLDIASEFTTADVNGVIKQMLSEGVVIEGLIEGNTREDEARAIVKEATDMFTVAGDGKQPITRRAIADLSQVEDGTVVDGHKEFIITRPGANKDERNGAVVMSLHLGWQKSPGSASPQEDADDILLSCRGNVLSQILSQKFFDSLRTKQQLG
;
A
#
# COMPACT_ATOMS: atom_id res chain seq x y z
N PHE A 1 -19.51 2.04 -12.84
CA PHE A 1 -20.10 3.36 -13.16
C PHE A 1 -21.09 3.87 -12.11
N ARG A 2 -22.23 3.18 -11.86
CA ARG A 2 -23.30 3.64 -10.93
C ARG A 2 -22.83 4.14 -9.56
N PHE A 3 -21.83 3.50 -8.96
CA PHE A 3 -21.27 3.84 -7.63
C PHE A 3 -19.82 4.31 -7.70
N GLN A 4 -19.44 4.98 -8.79
CA GLN A 4 -18.13 5.58 -8.91
C GLN A 4 -17.99 6.71 -7.88
N SER A 5 -16.88 6.73 -7.15
CA SER A 5 -16.59 7.80 -6.20
C SER A 5 -16.40 9.12 -6.93
N LEU A 6 -16.80 10.22 -6.29
CA LEU A 6 -16.56 11.55 -6.84
C LEU A 6 -15.06 11.80 -6.99
N LEU A 7 -14.64 12.14 -8.21
CA LEU A 7 -13.29 12.61 -8.48
C LEU A 7 -13.15 14.04 -7.97
N ASP A 8 -11.93 14.44 -7.59
CA ASP A 8 -11.69 15.86 -7.36
C ASP A 8 -11.92 16.65 -8.67
N PRO A 9 -12.30 17.93 -8.59
CA PRO A 9 -12.68 18.71 -9.77
C PRO A 9 -11.59 18.77 -10.85
N THR A 10 -10.31 18.76 -10.46
CA THR A 10 -9.20 18.89 -11.41
C THR A 10 -9.07 17.61 -12.23
N THR A 11 -9.03 16.46 -11.57
CA THR A 11 -8.98 15.16 -12.25
C THR A 11 -10.23 14.91 -13.07
N ALA A 12 -11.42 15.31 -12.58
CA ALA A 12 -12.66 15.17 -13.33
C ALA A 12 -12.63 15.93 -14.68
N VAL A 13 -12.17 17.18 -14.68
CA VAL A 13 -12.04 17.98 -15.91
C VAL A 13 -11.02 17.37 -16.87
N GLN A 14 -9.86 16.95 -16.35
CA GLN A 14 -8.82 16.31 -17.18
C GLN A 14 -9.34 15.03 -17.84
N HIS A 15 -9.96 14.14 -17.08
CA HIS A 15 -10.51 12.89 -17.60
C HIS A 15 -11.62 13.13 -18.63
N SER A 16 -12.49 14.10 -18.38
CA SER A 16 -13.57 14.47 -19.30
C SER A 16 -13.01 15.00 -20.62
N ALA A 17 -12.03 15.90 -20.55
CA ALA A 17 -11.38 16.45 -21.75
C ALA A 17 -10.72 15.36 -22.61
N ILE A 18 -10.03 14.40 -21.97
CA ILE A 18 -9.46 13.23 -22.67
C ILE A 18 -10.55 12.38 -23.31
N SER A 19 -11.65 12.14 -22.58
CA SER A 19 -12.76 11.29 -23.05
C SER A 19 -13.52 11.94 -24.22
N MET A 20 -13.60 13.27 -24.28
CA MET A 20 -14.18 14.02 -25.42
C MET A 20 -13.42 13.84 -26.74
N HIS A 21 -12.17 13.37 -26.70
CA HIS A 21 -11.41 13.04 -27.91
C HIS A 21 -11.61 11.60 -28.40
N GLN A 22 -12.29 10.76 -27.62
CA GLN A 22 -12.61 9.39 -28.01
C GLN A 22 -13.78 9.37 -29.00
N PRO A 23 -13.91 8.33 -29.83
CA PRO A 23 -14.98 8.22 -30.83
C PRO A 23 -16.35 7.86 -30.22
N TYR A 24 -16.75 8.55 -29.16
CA TYR A 24 -18.06 8.41 -28.51
C TYR A 24 -18.91 9.66 -28.72
N PRO A 25 -20.25 9.55 -28.76
CA PRO A 25 -21.15 10.69 -28.66
C PRO A 25 -20.89 11.51 -27.39
N ILE A 26 -21.18 12.81 -27.41
CA ILE A 26 -20.95 13.71 -26.27
C ILE A 26 -21.73 13.27 -25.02
N GLU A 27 -22.89 12.63 -25.21
CA GLU A 27 -23.73 12.08 -24.15
C GLU A 27 -23.06 10.92 -23.39
N MET A 28 -22.05 10.29 -24.01
CA MET A 28 -21.31 9.15 -23.46
C MET A 28 -19.93 9.54 -22.90
N VAL A 29 -19.59 10.83 -22.78
CA VAL A 29 -18.25 11.27 -22.30
C VAL A 29 -17.87 10.65 -20.95
N PHE A 30 -18.84 10.37 -20.08
CA PHE A 30 -18.57 9.78 -18.76
C PHE A 30 -18.67 8.25 -18.72
N SER A 31 -19.39 7.63 -19.66
CA SER A 31 -19.76 6.20 -19.61
C SER A 31 -19.20 5.36 -20.77
N GLY A 32 -18.82 5.99 -21.88
CA GLY A 32 -18.48 5.31 -23.13
C GLY A 32 -17.29 4.37 -23.05
N GLY A 33 -16.31 4.68 -22.18
CA GLY A 33 -15.18 3.78 -21.90
C GLY A 33 -15.41 2.81 -20.75
N LEU A 34 -16.62 2.75 -20.17
CA LEU A 34 -16.91 1.99 -18.95
C LEU A 34 -18.08 1.01 -19.08
N LEU A 35 -19.04 1.27 -19.98
CA LEU A 35 -20.22 0.43 -20.17
C LEU A 35 -20.07 -0.40 -21.45
N ASP A 36 -20.04 -1.72 -21.29
CA ASP A 36 -20.19 -2.66 -22.39
C ASP A 36 -21.67 -3.04 -22.51
N GLU A 37 -22.34 -2.48 -23.51
CA GLU A 37 -23.78 -2.71 -23.72
C GLU A 37 -24.06 -3.88 -24.68
N HIS A 38 -23.07 -4.29 -25.49
CA HIS A 38 -23.26 -5.25 -26.58
C HIS A 38 -22.18 -6.33 -26.54
N TRP A 39 -22.60 -7.59 -26.50
CA TRP A 39 -21.72 -8.74 -26.70
C TRP A 39 -21.75 -9.14 -28.18
N ASP A 40 -20.62 -9.02 -28.87
CA ASP A 40 -20.43 -9.54 -30.23
C ASP A 40 -19.39 -10.66 -30.25
N LYS A 41 -19.87 -11.90 -30.39
CA LYS A 41 -19.01 -13.08 -30.47
C LYS A 41 -18.08 -13.04 -31.68
N LYS A 42 -18.50 -12.46 -32.81
CA LYS A 42 -17.70 -12.40 -34.05
C LYS A 42 -16.53 -11.45 -33.85
N GLU A 43 -16.77 -10.26 -33.30
CA GLU A 43 -15.70 -9.30 -33.01
C GLU A 43 -14.68 -9.88 -32.02
N VAL A 44 -15.15 -10.57 -30.96
CA VAL A 44 -14.26 -11.24 -30.02
C VAL A 44 -13.40 -12.29 -30.72
N GLN A 45 -14.00 -13.11 -31.60
CA GLN A 45 -13.25 -14.11 -32.36
C GLN A 45 -12.22 -13.47 -33.30
N GLU A 46 -12.57 -12.39 -33.99
CA GLU A 46 -11.64 -11.66 -34.87
C GLU A 46 -10.42 -11.13 -34.10
N HIS A 47 -10.61 -10.64 -32.86
CA HIS A 47 -9.51 -10.21 -32.00
C HIS A 47 -8.66 -11.38 -31.50
N LEU A 48 -9.28 -12.50 -31.13
CA LEU A 48 -8.56 -13.72 -30.75
C LEU A 48 -7.73 -14.28 -31.91
N ASP A 49 -8.24 -14.21 -33.15
CA ASP A 49 -7.51 -14.66 -34.34
C ASP A 49 -6.25 -13.81 -34.63
N MET A 50 -6.21 -12.57 -34.15
CA MET A 50 -5.02 -11.71 -34.22
C MET A 50 -3.94 -12.05 -33.17
N ILE A 51 -4.25 -12.83 -32.13
CA ILE A 51 -3.30 -13.25 -31.10
C ILE A 51 -2.60 -14.52 -31.59
N ASN A 52 -1.55 -14.33 -32.39
CA ASN A 52 -0.74 -15.40 -32.94
C ASN A 52 0.74 -14.97 -33.10
N SER A 53 1.61 -15.95 -33.32
CA SER A 53 3.05 -15.81 -33.42
C SER A 53 3.51 -14.83 -34.51
N LYS A 54 2.70 -14.61 -35.56
CA LYS A 54 3.04 -13.67 -36.65
C LYS A 54 2.74 -12.22 -36.32
N ASN A 55 1.91 -11.95 -35.30
CA ASN A 55 1.46 -10.62 -34.93
C ASN A 55 2.01 -10.15 -33.57
N MET A 56 3.11 -10.75 -33.12
CA MET A 56 3.64 -10.56 -31.78
C MET A 56 4.96 -9.76 -31.78
N PHE A 57 5.13 -8.89 -30.78
CA PHE A 57 6.40 -8.23 -30.46
C PHE A 57 6.87 -8.66 -29.05
N LEU A 58 7.99 -9.37 -28.97
CA LEU A 58 8.56 -9.83 -27.70
C LEU A 58 9.66 -8.90 -27.22
N ARG A 59 9.53 -8.40 -25.98
CA ARG A 59 10.59 -7.68 -25.28
C ARG A 59 10.94 -8.40 -23.98
N ILE A 60 12.21 -8.75 -23.83
CA ILE A 60 12.76 -9.35 -22.61
C ILE A 60 13.61 -8.29 -21.91
N VAL A 61 13.45 -8.16 -20.59
CA VAL A 61 14.18 -7.18 -19.78
C VAL A 61 14.78 -7.90 -18.58
N GLY A 62 16.11 -7.86 -18.46
CA GLY A 62 16.86 -8.51 -17.39
C GLY A 62 18.30 -8.01 -17.38
N ARG A 63 18.97 -8.02 -16.21
CA ARG A 63 20.36 -7.57 -16.09
C ARG A 63 21.33 -8.56 -16.75
N GLU A 64 20.95 -9.82 -16.81
CA GLU A 64 21.67 -10.90 -17.48
C GLU A 64 21.86 -10.68 -18.98
N PHE A 65 21.15 -9.71 -19.59
CA PHE A 65 21.28 -9.33 -20.99
C PHE A 65 22.18 -8.11 -21.21
N GLU A 66 22.82 -7.56 -20.17
CA GLU A 66 23.65 -6.36 -20.28
C GLU A 66 24.77 -6.53 -21.34
N ASP A 67 25.46 -7.67 -21.33
CA ASP A 67 26.51 -8.00 -22.30
C ASP A 67 25.99 -8.19 -23.74
N PHE A 68 24.69 -8.44 -23.90
CA PHE A 68 24.03 -8.62 -25.18
C PHE A 68 23.52 -7.30 -25.78
N CYS A 69 23.25 -6.30 -24.93
CA CYS A 69 22.67 -5.03 -25.34
C CYS A 69 23.72 -4.08 -25.93
N ASP A 70 23.86 -4.07 -27.26
CA ASP A 70 24.86 -3.30 -28.00
C ASP A 70 24.37 -1.92 -28.49
N GLN A 71 23.06 -1.67 -28.42
CA GLN A 71 22.44 -0.43 -28.87
C GLN A 71 22.02 0.43 -27.69
N HIS A 72 21.93 1.74 -27.95
CA HIS A 72 21.57 2.75 -26.96
C HIS A 72 20.43 3.61 -27.51
N GLU A 73 19.34 3.71 -26.75
CA GLU A 73 18.26 4.64 -27.05
C GLU A 73 18.78 6.08 -26.89
N LYS A 74 18.38 6.96 -27.80
CA LYS A 74 18.94 8.32 -27.96
C LYS A 74 18.76 9.22 -26.73
N TRP A 75 17.61 9.17 -26.06
CA TRP A 75 17.21 10.17 -25.08
C TRP A 75 17.54 9.78 -23.65
N TYR A 76 17.28 8.53 -23.30
CA TYR A 76 17.50 7.98 -21.97
C TYR A 76 18.78 7.13 -21.90
N GLY A 77 19.43 6.85 -23.03
CA GLY A 77 20.62 6.00 -23.07
C GLY A 77 20.31 4.55 -22.71
N THR A 78 19.04 4.13 -22.75
CA THR A 78 18.65 2.77 -22.40
C THR A 78 19.36 1.78 -23.32
N THR A 79 20.12 0.86 -22.74
CA THR A 79 20.79 -0.21 -23.46
C THR A 79 19.77 -1.24 -23.91
N TYR A 80 19.84 -1.64 -25.17
CA TYR A 80 19.00 -2.69 -25.73
C TYR A 80 19.75 -3.46 -26.81
N GLY A 81 19.23 -4.63 -27.18
CA GLY A 81 19.74 -5.44 -28.27
C GLY A 81 18.59 -6.08 -29.03
N THR A 82 18.86 -6.50 -30.27
CA THR A 82 17.90 -7.22 -31.10
C THR A 82 18.34 -8.66 -31.21
N ALA A 83 17.47 -9.62 -30.85
CA ALA A 83 17.75 -11.05 -31.00
C ALA A 83 18.22 -11.39 -32.42
N SER A 84 19.14 -12.36 -32.53
CA SER A 84 19.58 -12.85 -33.84
C SER A 84 18.43 -13.50 -34.59
N ASP A 85 18.54 -13.56 -35.92
CA ASP A 85 17.48 -14.17 -36.75
C ASP A 85 17.33 -15.68 -36.49
N GLU A 86 18.40 -16.34 -36.05
CA GLU A 86 18.39 -17.75 -35.61
C GLU A 86 17.52 -17.93 -34.36
N VAL A 87 17.75 -17.12 -33.31
CA VAL A 87 16.95 -17.16 -32.08
C VAL A 87 15.49 -16.83 -32.37
N LYS A 88 15.23 -15.81 -33.19
CA LYS A 88 13.86 -15.49 -33.63
C LYS A 88 13.22 -16.69 -34.31
N LYS A 89 13.92 -17.30 -35.27
CA LYS A 89 13.41 -18.45 -36.03
C LYS A 89 13.07 -19.63 -35.12
N ASP A 90 13.96 -19.97 -34.19
CA ASP A 90 13.74 -21.09 -33.25
C ASP A 90 12.50 -20.84 -32.37
N ILE A 91 12.37 -19.64 -31.81
CA ILE A 91 11.19 -19.24 -31.01
C ILE A 91 9.91 -19.29 -31.85
N PHE A 92 9.91 -18.68 -33.04
CA PHE A 92 8.73 -18.64 -33.91
C PHE A 92 8.33 -20.03 -34.42
N GLN A 93 9.29 -20.91 -34.71
CA GLN A 93 9.01 -22.29 -35.10
C GLN A 93 8.32 -23.07 -33.99
N SER A 94 8.79 -22.93 -32.75
CA SER A 94 8.19 -23.55 -31.58
C SER A 94 6.72 -23.16 -31.42
N TRP A 95 6.42 -21.86 -31.50
CA TRP A 95 5.03 -21.38 -31.36
C TRP A 95 4.15 -21.72 -32.56
N THR A 96 4.65 -21.58 -33.80
CA THR A 96 3.89 -21.97 -35.00
C THR A 96 3.52 -23.45 -34.95
N SER A 97 4.40 -24.31 -34.42
CA SER A 97 4.10 -25.73 -34.23
C SER A 97 2.96 -25.95 -33.23
N THR A 98 2.91 -25.16 -32.14
CA THR A 98 1.83 -25.20 -31.15
C THR A 98 0.51 -24.70 -31.76
N GLU A 99 0.55 -23.65 -32.57
CA GLU A 99 -0.62 -23.05 -33.23
C GLU A 99 -1.24 -23.96 -34.30
N SER A 100 -0.46 -24.90 -34.86
CA SER A 100 -0.94 -25.82 -35.90
C SER A 100 -1.99 -26.84 -35.42
N ASP A 101 -2.05 -27.09 -34.10
CA ASP A 101 -3.06 -27.93 -33.47
C ASP A 101 -3.49 -27.33 -32.12
N LEU A 102 -4.43 -26.39 -32.19
CA LEU A 102 -5.00 -25.75 -31.01
C LEU A 102 -5.73 -26.72 -30.08
N THR A 103 -6.26 -27.83 -30.60
CA THR A 103 -6.95 -28.82 -29.77
C THR A 103 -5.96 -29.54 -28.86
N ALA A 104 -4.84 -30.00 -29.44
CA ALA A 104 -3.75 -30.59 -28.66
C ALA A 104 -3.10 -29.55 -27.72
N ALA A 105 -2.99 -28.28 -28.14
CA ALA A 105 -2.47 -27.22 -27.28
C ALA A 105 -3.36 -26.97 -26.05
N VAL A 106 -4.68 -26.90 -26.23
CA VAL A 106 -5.64 -26.75 -25.12
C VAL A 106 -5.62 -27.98 -24.19
N GLN A 107 -5.51 -29.18 -24.75
CA GLN A 107 -5.39 -30.40 -23.95
C GLN A 107 -4.13 -30.37 -23.08
N ARG A 108 -2.96 -30.04 -23.65
CA ARG A 108 -1.71 -29.89 -22.89
C ARG A 108 -1.83 -28.83 -21.80
N ALA A 109 -2.37 -27.65 -22.14
CA ALA A 109 -2.59 -26.59 -21.17
C ALA A 109 -3.49 -27.04 -20.02
N THR A 110 -4.53 -27.84 -20.31
CA THR A 110 -5.43 -28.40 -19.30
C THR A 110 -4.73 -29.43 -18.42
N GLU A 111 -3.89 -30.30 -19.00
CA GLU A 111 -3.05 -31.26 -18.27
C GLU A 111 -2.02 -30.56 -17.36
N ASP A 112 -1.52 -29.40 -17.78
CA ASP A 112 -0.65 -28.52 -17.00
C ASP A 112 -1.42 -27.70 -15.94
N GLY A 113 -2.75 -27.90 -15.83
CA GLY A 113 -3.60 -27.28 -14.82
C GLY A 113 -4.16 -25.91 -15.19
N MET A 114 -4.02 -25.45 -16.44
CA MET A 114 -4.67 -24.23 -16.91
C MET A 114 -6.16 -24.45 -17.15
N ALA A 115 -6.99 -23.51 -16.71
CA ALA A 115 -8.43 -23.54 -16.93
C ALA A 115 -8.98 -22.12 -17.09
N LEU A 116 -10.17 -22.00 -17.68
CA LEU A 116 -10.92 -20.76 -17.64
C LEU A 116 -11.26 -20.37 -16.19
N PRO A 117 -11.30 -19.07 -15.86
CA PRO A 117 -11.63 -18.62 -14.53
C PRO A 117 -13.03 -19.10 -14.12
N ARG A 118 -13.18 -19.42 -12.84
CA ARG A 118 -14.49 -19.76 -12.25
C ARG A 118 -15.32 -18.49 -12.10
N ARG A 119 -16.63 -18.66 -11.88
CA ARG A 119 -17.50 -17.53 -11.53
C ARG A 119 -16.97 -16.85 -10.27
N ASN A 120 -16.65 -15.57 -10.38
CA ASN A 120 -16.11 -14.76 -9.30
C ASN A 120 -17.14 -14.63 -8.14
N PRO A 121 -16.84 -15.13 -6.92
CA PRO A 121 -17.77 -15.13 -5.80
C PRO A 121 -17.88 -13.77 -5.08
N PHE A 122 -17.03 -12.80 -5.41
CA PHE A 122 -16.98 -11.49 -4.78
C PHE A 122 -17.83 -10.44 -5.49
N ILE A 123 -18.40 -10.74 -6.66
CA ILE A 123 -19.31 -9.83 -7.35
C ILE A 123 -20.46 -9.48 -6.41
N ALA A 124 -20.56 -8.20 -6.04
CA ALA A 124 -21.58 -7.70 -5.13
C ALA A 124 -22.97 -7.84 -5.75
N GLU A 125 -23.87 -8.49 -5.02
CA GLU A 125 -25.26 -8.68 -5.43
C GLU A 125 -26.17 -7.72 -4.66
N ARG A 126 -25.78 -7.38 -3.42
CA ARG A 126 -26.48 -6.42 -2.57
C ARG A 126 -25.81 -5.05 -2.63
N LEU A 127 -26.58 -4.03 -3.01
CA LEU A 127 -26.08 -2.67 -3.29
C LEU A 127 -26.98 -1.59 -2.65
N ASP A 128 -27.78 -1.94 -1.65
CA ASP A 128 -28.60 -0.98 -0.89
C ASP A 128 -27.75 -0.08 -0.01
N VAL A 129 -28.15 1.18 0.10
CA VAL A 129 -27.51 2.15 0.98
C VAL A 129 -28.25 2.14 2.32
N LYS A 130 -27.56 1.71 3.36
CA LYS A 130 -28.01 1.63 4.75
C LYS A 130 -27.80 2.98 5.42
N LEU A 131 -28.66 3.94 5.10
CA LEU A 131 -28.63 5.28 5.71
C LEU A 131 -29.54 5.32 6.95
N GLU A 132 -28.98 5.61 8.12
CA GLU A 132 -29.77 5.87 9.35
C GLU A 132 -29.78 7.35 9.73
N LYS A 133 -28.70 8.08 9.42
CA LYS A 133 -28.53 9.49 9.78
C LYS A 133 -27.84 10.28 8.66
N GLU A 134 -28.47 11.39 8.27
CA GLU A 134 -27.83 12.37 7.38
C GLU A 134 -27.04 13.40 8.19
N TYR A 135 -25.93 13.86 7.61
CA TYR A 135 -25.13 14.93 8.19
C TYR A 135 -25.26 16.21 7.34
N PRO A 136 -25.38 17.40 7.98
CA PRO A 136 -25.32 18.66 7.25
C PRO A 136 -24.04 18.77 6.43
N LYS A 137 -24.06 19.46 5.29
CA LYS A 137 -22.87 19.62 4.44
C LYS A 137 -21.74 20.35 5.17
N GLU A 138 -22.10 21.23 6.09
CA GLU A 138 -21.21 22.09 6.87
C GLU A 138 -20.64 21.37 8.10
N PHE A 139 -21.21 20.24 8.51
CA PHE A 139 -20.81 19.53 9.73
C PHE A 139 -20.66 18.03 9.49
N TRP A 140 -19.41 17.56 9.63
CA TRP A 140 -19.05 16.16 9.57
C TRP A 140 -18.56 15.72 10.95
N PRO A 141 -19.34 14.95 11.74
CA PRO A 141 -18.93 14.59 13.09
C PRO A 141 -17.69 13.69 13.09
N ALA A 142 -16.94 13.72 14.19
CA ALA A 142 -15.90 12.72 14.42
C ALA A 142 -16.52 11.32 14.56
N PRO A 143 -15.77 10.23 14.28
CA PRO A 143 -16.24 8.88 14.58
C PRO A 143 -16.35 8.66 16.10
N ASP A 144 -17.32 7.86 16.51
CA ASP A 144 -17.52 7.46 17.90
C ASP A 144 -16.74 6.17 18.21
N VAL A 145 -16.39 5.93 19.47
CA VAL A 145 -15.80 4.65 19.88
C VAL A 145 -16.90 3.61 20.00
N LEU A 146 -16.75 2.49 19.31
CA LEU A 146 -17.69 1.37 19.35
C LEU A 146 -17.67 0.74 20.76
N ALA A 147 -18.80 0.81 21.46
CA ALA A 147 -18.90 0.29 22.81
C ALA A 147 -18.95 -1.25 22.84
N GLY A 148 -18.45 -1.83 23.93
CA GLY A 148 -18.58 -3.27 24.21
C GLY A 148 -17.56 -4.18 23.51
N CYS A 149 -16.47 -3.65 22.97
CA CYS A 149 -15.44 -4.44 22.28
C CYS A 149 -14.34 -5.02 23.21
N GLY A 150 -14.32 -4.66 24.50
CA GLY A 150 -13.29 -5.08 25.46
C GLY A 150 -12.23 -4.01 25.73
N SER A 151 -11.40 -4.21 26.75
CA SER A 151 -10.42 -3.23 27.26
C SER A 151 -9.25 -2.95 26.32
N ASN A 152 -8.88 -3.94 25.49
CA ASN A 152 -7.75 -3.86 24.54
C ASN A 152 -8.21 -3.87 23.07
N VAL A 153 -9.46 -3.44 22.82
CA VAL A 153 -10.02 -3.27 21.49
C VAL A 153 -10.68 -1.90 21.42
N ARG A 154 -10.08 -0.98 20.65
CA ARG A 154 -10.62 0.36 20.42
C ARG A 154 -10.89 0.57 18.94
N VAL A 155 -12.14 0.38 18.55
CA VAL A 155 -12.57 0.59 17.16
C VAL A 155 -13.42 1.85 17.09
N PHE A 156 -13.02 2.79 16.25
CA PHE A 156 -13.79 3.95 15.88
C PHE A 156 -14.80 3.56 14.80
N PHE A 157 -16.04 3.99 14.94
CA PHE A 157 -17.11 3.69 14.00
C PHE A 157 -17.73 4.99 13.48
N LYS A 158 -18.00 5.01 12.17
CA LYS A 158 -18.77 6.07 11.54
C LYS A 158 -19.55 5.57 10.34
N GLN A 159 -20.87 5.51 10.47
CA GLN A 159 -21.72 5.29 9.32
C GLN A 159 -21.64 6.47 8.34
N ASP A 160 -21.59 6.17 7.04
CA ASP A 160 -21.65 7.18 6.00
C ASP A 160 -23.05 7.81 5.92
N GLY A 161 -23.07 9.14 5.97
CA GLY A 161 -24.28 9.95 5.78
C GLY A 161 -24.09 11.07 4.76
N ARG A 162 -23.10 10.96 3.85
CA ARG A 162 -22.81 11.97 2.82
C ARG A 162 -22.57 11.40 1.44
N PHE A 163 -21.87 10.28 1.32
CA PHE A 163 -21.48 9.75 0.01
C PHE A 163 -22.58 8.87 -0.59
N HIS A 164 -23.39 8.22 0.26
CA HIS A 164 -24.54 7.41 -0.14
C HIS A 164 -24.16 6.35 -1.19
N ILE A 165 -23.01 5.71 -0.99
CA ILE A 165 -22.52 4.61 -1.82
C ILE A 165 -22.49 3.32 -0.99
N PRO A 166 -22.74 2.15 -1.59
CA PRO A 166 -22.77 0.86 -0.88
C PRO A 166 -21.35 0.35 -0.65
N LYS A 167 -20.51 1.17 0.00
CA LYS A 167 -19.10 0.86 0.23
C LYS A 167 -18.73 1.11 1.68
N THR A 168 -17.84 0.25 2.18
CA THR A 168 -17.31 0.32 3.54
C THR A 168 -15.79 0.20 3.50
N ASN A 169 -15.15 0.84 4.45
CA ASN A 169 -13.74 0.74 4.74
C ASN A 169 -13.57 0.21 6.16
N VAL A 170 -12.86 -0.91 6.30
CA VAL A 170 -12.47 -1.49 7.57
C VAL A 170 -10.95 -1.45 7.64
N SER A 171 -10.40 -0.81 8.66
CA SER A 171 -8.96 -0.78 8.92
C SER A 171 -8.69 -1.18 10.36
N LEU A 172 -7.90 -2.23 10.56
CA LEU A 172 -7.52 -2.79 11.85
C LEU A 172 -5.99 -2.79 11.98
N ALA A 173 -5.49 -2.19 13.04
CA ALA A 173 -4.11 -2.28 13.48
C ALA A 173 -4.02 -3.23 14.68
N LEU A 174 -3.23 -4.29 14.51
CA LEU A 174 -2.91 -5.30 15.51
C LEU A 174 -1.54 -4.98 16.08
N PHE A 175 -1.53 -4.32 17.23
CA PHE A 175 -0.31 -3.98 17.95
C PHE A 175 0.16 -5.17 18.78
N ALA A 176 1.38 -5.62 18.54
CA ALA A 176 1.92 -6.82 19.14
C ALA A 176 3.25 -6.54 19.86
N PRO A 177 3.35 -6.76 21.19
CA PRO A 177 4.62 -6.67 21.91
C PRO A 177 5.72 -7.53 21.27
N PHE A 178 5.35 -8.68 20.70
CA PHE A 178 6.24 -9.54 19.92
C PHE A 178 6.99 -8.80 18.81
N ALA A 179 6.31 -7.94 18.04
CA ALA A 179 6.94 -7.20 16.94
C ALA A 179 7.87 -6.08 17.46
N LEU A 180 7.50 -5.47 18.58
CA LEU A 180 8.25 -4.39 19.24
C LEU A 180 9.51 -4.87 19.97
N ASP A 181 9.62 -6.15 20.27
CA ASP A 181 10.75 -6.75 21.00
C ASP A 181 12.09 -6.50 20.32
N SER A 182 12.15 -6.62 18.98
CA SER A 182 13.37 -6.32 18.23
C SER A 182 13.10 -6.03 16.76
N GLN A 183 14.07 -5.37 16.12
CA GLN A 183 14.07 -5.16 14.66
C GLN A 183 13.94 -6.49 13.89
N ARG A 184 14.53 -7.58 14.41
CA ARG A 184 14.40 -8.92 13.81
C ARG A 184 12.97 -9.41 13.84
N ARG A 185 12.28 -9.31 14.99
CA ARG A 185 10.88 -9.74 15.14
C ARG A 185 9.94 -8.96 14.23
N ALA A 186 10.08 -7.63 14.18
CA ALA A 186 9.35 -6.78 13.25
C ALA A 186 9.54 -7.22 11.78
N LEU A 187 10.77 -7.52 11.37
CA LEU A 187 11.08 -7.99 10.02
C LEU A 187 10.54 -9.40 9.75
N GLN A 188 10.53 -10.30 10.73
CA GLN A 188 9.91 -11.62 10.62
C GLN A 188 8.40 -11.49 10.38
N VAL A 189 7.72 -10.62 11.13
CA VAL A 189 6.27 -10.33 10.93
C VAL A 189 6.04 -9.76 9.53
N ALA A 190 6.84 -8.79 9.10
CA ALA A 190 6.73 -8.19 7.77
C ALA A 190 6.95 -9.20 6.64
N ALA A 191 7.97 -10.06 6.75
CA ALA A 191 8.26 -11.09 5.76
C ALA A 191 7.16 -12.17 5.72
N ALA A 192 6.68 -12.62 6.89
CA ALA A 192 5.57 -13.56 6.98
C ALA A 192 4.28 -12.96 6.39
N ALA A 193 4.00 -11.68 6.63
CA ALA A 193 2.84 -10.99 6.06
C ALA A 193 2.93 -10.93 4.53
N LEU A 194 4.11 -10.63 3.97
CA LEU A 194 4.33 -10.65 2.52
C LEU A 194 4.14 -12.07 1.93
N CYS A 195 4.58 -13.12 2.62
CA CYS A 195 4.33 -14.50 2.20
C CYS A 195 2.83 -14.82 2.19
N ARG A 196 2.08 -14.43 3.23
CA ARG A 196 0.63 -14.61 3.27
C ARG A 196 -0.09 -13.79 2.19
N THR A 197 0.39 -12.61 1.86
CA THR A 197 -0.13 -11.82 0.73
C THR A 197 0.05 -12.55 -0.60
N GLU A 198 1.23 -13.12 -0.87
CA GLU A 198 1.49 -13.91 -2.09
C GLU A 198 0.56 -15.14 -2.16
N GLU A 199 0.33 -15.84 -1.04
CA GLU A 199 -0.58 -16.98 -0.97
C GLU A 199 -2.06 -16.63 -1.16
N LEU A 200 -2.43 -15.38 -0.90
CA LEU A 200 -3.80 -14.86 -1.06
C LEU A 200 -4.02 -14.21 -2.44
N ASN A 201 -3.00 -14.17 -3.30
CA ASN A 201 -3.01 -13.38 -4.53
C ASN A 201 -4.16 -13.75 -5.49
N GLU A 202 -4.40 -15.04 -5.73
CA GLU A 202 -5.48 -15.50 -6.61
C GLU A 202 -6.86 -15.06 -6.10
N MET A 203 -7.13 -15.25 -4.81
CA MET A 203 -8.38 -14.80 -4.19
C MET A 203 -8.53 -13.28 -4.26
N SER A 204 -7.43 -12.55 -4.05
CA SER A 204 -7.48 -11.09 -4.08
C SER A 204 -7.70 -10.51 -5.46
N TYR A 205 -7.26 -11.20 -6.51
CA TYR A 205 -7.54 -10.81 -7.89
C TYR A 205 -9.06 -10.85 -8.17
N ASP A 206 -9.73 -11.94 -7.79
CA ASP A 206 -11.18 -12.04 -7.89
C ASP A 206 -11.88 -10.91 -7.11
N ALA A 207 -11.45 -10.65 -5.87
CA ALA A 207 -12.00 -9.56 -5.08
C ALA A 207 -11.80 -8.18 -5.76
N GLU A 208 -10.60 -7.91 -6.27
CA GLU A 208 -10.24 -6.63 -6.90
C GLU A 208 -11.06 -6.39 -8.17
N CYS A 209 -11.22 -7.41 -9.02
CA CYS A 209 -12.13 -7.34 -10.18
C CYS A 209 -13.57 -7.05 -9.78
N ALA A 210 -14.00 -7.47 -8.59
CA ALA A 210 -15.33 -7.19 -8.04
C ALA A 210 -15.43 -5.86 -7.28
N GLY A 211 -14.37 -5.05 -7.23
CA GLY A 211 -14.35 -3.76 -6.54
C GLY A 211 -14.12 -3.85 -5.03
N LEU A 212 -13.50 -4.94 -4.56
CA LEU A 212 -13.05 -5.16 -3.19
C LEU A 212 -11.53 -5.24 -3.14
N VAL A 213 -10.90 -4.49 -2.26
CA VAL A 213 -9.45 -4.50 -2.09
C VAL A 213 -9.13 -4.82 -0.65
N TYR A 214 -8.12 -5.67 -0.44
CA TYR A 214 -7.52 -5.85 0.87
C TYR A 214 -6.07 -5.38 0.85
N ARG A 215 -5.56 -5.03 2.02
CA ARG A 215 -4.16 -4.71 2.23
C ARG A 215 -3.71 -5.34 3.54
N LEU A 216 -2.62 -6.09 3.48
CA LEU A 216 -1.96 -6.70 4.61
C LEU A 216 -0.53 -6.16 4.69
N VAL A 217 -0.19 -5.48 5.79
CA VAL A 217 1.12 -4.85 5.98
C VAL A 217 1.66 -5.19 7.35
N GLY A 218 2.82 -5.84 7.41
CA GLY A 218 3.61 -5.91 8.63
C GLY A 218 4.42 -4.63 8.82
N ASP A 219 4.41 -4.09 10.02
CA ASP A 219 5.17 -2.91 10.40
C ASP A 219 5.91 -3.13 11.73
N PRO A 220 6.72 -2.17 12.21
CA PRO A 220 7.47 -2.35 13.44
C PRO A 220 6.64 -2.58 14.71
N GLU A 221 5.36 -2.20 14.71
CA GLU A 221 4.46 -2.29 15.87
C GLU A 221 3.56 -3.54 15.80
N GLY A 222 3.47 -4.18 14.65
CA GLY A 222 2.71 -5.41 14.45
C GLY A 222 2.20 -5.55 13.01
N LEU A 223 0.87 -5.67 12.87
CA LEU A 223 0.23 -5.98 11.59
C LEU A 223 -0.95 -5.03 11.35
N ARG A 224 -1.10 -4.53 10.12
CA ARG A 224 -2.29 -3.80 9.69
C ARG A 224 -3.03 -4.57 8.62
N ILE A 225 -4.35 -4.67 8.79
CA ILE A 225 -5.29 -5.28 7.86
C ILE A 225 -6.28 -4.19 7.47
N SER A 226 -6.43 -3.95 6.17
CA SER A 226 -7.47 -3.06 5.66
C SER A 226 -8.26 -3.77 4.58
N VAL A 227 -9.58 -3.63 4.58
CA VAL A 227 -10.48 -4.13 3.53
C VAL A 227 -11.43 -3.00 3.16
N SER A 228 -11.53 -2.70 1.87
CA SER A 228 -12.39 -1.63 1.38
C SER A 228 -13.03 -1.97 0.05
N GLY A 229 -14.21 -1.40 -0.23
CA GLY A 229 -14.96 -1.67 -1.45
C GLY A 229 -16.43 -1.80 -1.16
N TYR A 230 -17.17 -2.55 -1.98
CA TYR A 230 -18.59 -2.82 -1.73
C TYR A 230 -18.81 -3.48 -0.37
N ASP A 231 -19.83 -3.07 0.40
CA ASP A 231 -20.06 -3.66 1.72
C ASP A 231 -20.51 -5.13 1.63
N ASP A 232 -21.21 -5.52 0.55
CA ASP A 232 -21.47 -6.92 0.26
C ASP A 232 -20.16 -7.67 -0.01
N LYS A 233 -20.03 -8.87 0.57
CA LYS A 233 -18.83 -9.72 0.55
C LYS A 233 -17.56 -9.13 1.22
N LEU A 234 -17.62 -7.93 1.83
CA LEU A 234 -16.48 -7.36 2.55
C LEU A 234 -16.06 -8.25 3.74
N GLU A 235 -17.03 -8.67 4.55
CA GLU A 235 -16.83 -9.57 5.69
C GLU A 235 -16.27 -10.93 5.23
N LEU A 236 -16.79 -11.48 4.12
CA LEU A 236 -16.26 -12.71 3.52
C LEU A 236 -14.77 -12.58 3.17
N LEU A 237 -14.36 -11.46 2.58
CA LEU A 237 -12.97 -11.20 2.24
C LEU A 237 -12.11 -11.06 3.51
N LEU A 238 -12.55 -10.26 4.47
CA LEU A 238 -11.86 -10.08 5.75
C LEU A 238 -11.65 -11.42 6.46
N ASN A 239 -12.69 -12.25 6.54
CA ASN A 239 -12.62 -13.55 7.21
C ASN A 239 -11.65 -14.50 6.52
N ARG A 240 -11.61 -14.52 5.17
CA ARG A 240 -10.62 -15.33 4.45
C ARG A 240 -9.18 -14.86 4.72
N VAL A 241 -8.95 -13.54 4.79
CA VAL A 241 -7.64 -12.98 5.15
C VAL A 241 -7.27 -13.40 6.57
N CYS A 242 -8.14 -13.15 7.55
CA CYS A 242 -7.89 -13.49 8.96
C CYS A 242 -7.69 -14.99 9.18
N HIS A 243 -8.47 -15.86 8.51
CA HIS A 243 -8.26 -17.30 8.55
C HIS A 243 -6.91 -17.71 7.99
N ARG A 244 -6.48 -17.12 6.86
CA ARG A 244 -5.17 -17.43 6.28
C ARG A 244 -4.01 -16.99 7.17
N LEU A 245 -4.15 -15.90 7.90
CA LEU A 245 -3.13 -15.43 8.86
C LEU A 245 -2.90 -16.43 10.01
N ARG A 246 -3.94 -17.19 10.39
CA ARG A 246 -3.87 -18.22 11.43
C ARG A 246 -3.50 -19.60 10.93
N ASP A 247 -3.49 -19.80 9.62
CA ASP A 247 -3.30 -21.11 9.02
C ASP A 247 -1.95 -21.69 9.48
N ASP A 248 -2.01 -22.96 9.93
CA ASP A 248 -0.85 -23.75 10.34
C ASP A 248 -0.09 -24.33 9.16
N LYS A 249 -0.61 -24.14 7.94
CA LYS A 249 0.08 -24.50 6.72
C LYS A 249 1.44 -23.79 6.67
N PRO A 250 2.54 -24.56 6.61
CA PRO A 250 3.87 -24.00 6.47
C PRO A 250 3.98 -23.12 5.22
N ILE A 251 4.72 -22.03 5.33
CA ILE A 251 5.06 -21.21 4.18
C ILE A 251 5.89 -22.06 3.20
N ASP A 252 5.50 -22.04 1.93
CA ASP A 252 6.21 -22.73 0.86
C ASP A 252 7.59 -22.10 0.60
N GLU A 253 8.61 -22.93 0.42
CA GLU A 253 10.00 -22.48 0.24
C GLU A 253 10.16 -21.58 -1.01
N ALA A 254 9.44 -21.89 -2.09
CA ALA A 254 9.50 -21.09 -3.31
C ALA A 254 8.78 -19.75 -3.15
N VAL A 255 7.66 -19.72 -2.41
CA VAL A 255 7.00 -18.47 -2.01
C VAL A 255 7.94 -17.60 -1.18
N PHE A 256 8.55 -18.18 -0.14
CA PHE A 256 9.51 -17.46 0.70
C PHE A 256 10.70 -16.95 -0.10
N GLY A 257 11.28 -17.76 -0.99
CA GLY A 257 12.38 -17.35 -1.87
C GLY A 257 12.04 -16.10 -2.69
N ARG A 258 10.89 -16.09 -3.38
CA ARG A 258 10.44 -14.92 -4.16
C ARG A 258 10.22 -13.68 -3.27
N VAL A 259 9.61 -13.87 -2.10
CA VAL A 259 9.36 -12.78 -1.15
C VAL A 259 10.66 -12.21 -0.61
N LYS A 260 11.61 -13.06 -0.22
CA LYS A 260 12.95 -12.67 0.25
C LYS A 260 13.68 -11.89 -0.83
N ASP A 261 13.70 -12.37 -2.07
CA ASP A 261 14.35 -11.69 -3.18
C ASP A 261 13.76 -10.29 -3.41
N ARG A 262 12.42 -10.17 -3.46
CA ARG A 262 11.74 -8.87 -3.58
C ARG A 262 12.02 -7.95 -2.39
N LEU A 263 12.03 -8.48 -1.17
CA LEU A 263 12.32 -7.72 0.05
C LEU A 263 13.75 -7.16 0.06
N LEU A 264 14.75 -8.01 -0.23
CA LEU A 264 16.15 -7.61 -0.31
C LEU A 264 16.38 -6.62 -1.45
N GLN A 265 15.77 -6.84 -2.61
CA GLN A 265 15.83 -5.88 -3.71
C GLN A 265 15.19 -4.55 -3.33
N GLY A 266 14.06 -4.55 -2.64
CA GLY A 266 13.38 -3.36 -2.13
C GLY A 266 14.25 -2.56 -1.16
N PHE A 267 14.96 -3.23 -0.25
CA PHE A 267 15.94 -2.58 0.62
C PHE A 267 17.11 -2.01 -0.18
N ARG A 268 17.73 -2.77 -1.07
CA ARG A 268 18.85 -2.30 -1.92
C ARG A 268 18.44 -1.09 -2.76
N ASN A 269 17.28 -1.13 -3.40
CA ASN A 269 16.73 -0.02 -4.18
C ASN A 269 16.48 1.19 -3.28
N THR A 270 15.93 0.99 -2.10
CA THR A 270 15.69 2.07 -1.15
C THR A 270 16.99 2.73 -0.68
N ILE A 271 18.02 1.93 -0.38
CA ILE A 271 19.30 2.40 0.13
C ILE A 271 20.11 3.11 -0.96
N ASN A 272 20.06 2.59 -2.20
CA ASN A 272 20.98 2.98 -3.27
C ASN A 272 20.35 3.76 -4.43
N GLN A 273 19.03 3.75 -4.62
CA GLN A 273 18.39 4.26 -5.84
C GLN A 273 17.32 5.33 -5.57
N ARG A 274 17.08 5.70 -4.31
CA ARG A 274 16.14 6.78 -4.00
C ARG A 274 16.73 8.14 -4.37
N PRO A 275 15.90 9.10 -4.80
CA PRO A 275 16.35 10.46 -5.01
C PRO A 275 17.00 11.05 -3.75
N PRO A 276 18.02 11.91 -3.87
CA PRO A 276 18.75 12.47 -2.73
C PRO A 276 17.87 13.09 -1.64
N TYR A 277 16.76 13.74 -2.00
CA TYR A 277 15.85 14.37 -1.03
C TYR A 277 15.19 13.35 -0.10
N GLN A 278 14.92 12.13 -0.58
CA GLN A 278 14.34 11.06 0.25
C GLN A 278 15.34 10.52 1.27
N HIS A 279 16.64 10.50 0.92
CA HIS A 279 17.70 10.16 1.88
C HIS A 279 17.87 11.23 2.94
N ALA A 280 17.78 12.52 2.58
CA ALA A 280 17.80 13.60 3.56
C ALA A 280 16.61 13.53 4.54
N LEU A 281 15.40 13.21 4.04
CA LEU A 281 14.23 12.95 4.89
C LEU A 281 14.43 11.74 5.81
N GLU A 282 15.10 10.69 5.34
CA GLU A 282 15.45 9.52 6.18
C GLU A 282 16.37 9.90 7.34
N LEU A 283 17.34 10.80 7.13
CA LEU A 283 18.21 11.29 8.20
C LEU A 283 17.42 12.06 9.28
N ILE A 284 16.44 12.87 8.88
CA ILE A 284 15.53 13.54 9.83
C ILE A 284 14.74 12.51 10.62
N ARG A 285 14.25 11.44 9.98
CA ARG A 285 13.57 10.35 10.68
C ARG A 285 14.50 9.60 11.63
N ALA A 286 15.77 9.42 11.28
CA ALA A 286 16.75 8.80 12.17
C ALA A 286 16.99 9.62 13.44
N LEU A 287 16.98 10.95 13.33
CA LEU A 287 17.06 11.86 14.47
C LEU A 287 15.81 11.81 15.34
N THR A 288 14.64 11.83 14.71
CA THR A 288 13.37 12.12 15.38
C THR A 288 12.56 10.89 15.78
N ALA A 289 12.69 9.74 15.13
CA ALA A 289 11.87 8.57 15.44
C ALA A 289 12.49 7.67 16.51
N ARG A 290 11.67 7.14 17.43
CA ARG A 290 12.07 6.11 18.40
C ARG A 290 11.01 4.98 18.47
N PRO A 291 11.42 3.70 18.36
CA PRO A 291 12.73 3.24 17.89
C PRO A 291 12.93 3.61 16.40
N TYR A 292 14.19 3.79 16.00
CA TYR A 292 14.57 3.93 14.59
C TYR A 292 15.34 2.70 14.13
N HIS A 293 14.84 2.04 13.10
CA HIS A 293 15.46 0.87 12.48
C HIS A 293 16.23 1.30 11.24
N ARG A 294 17.56 1.17 11.28
CA ARG A 294 18.42 1.46 10.13
C ARG A 294 18.13 0.46 9.01
N LEU A 295 17.96 0.96 7.79
CA LEU A 295 17.63 0.14 6.63
C LEU A 295 18.75 -0.83 6.24
N THR A 296 20.02 -0.46 6.42
CA THR A 296 21.16 -1.36 6.22
C THR A 296 21.11 -2.53 7.20
N THR A 297 20.83 -2.28 8.48
CA THR A 297 20.63 -3.33 9.48
C THR A 297 19.42 -4.21 9.14
N SER A 298 18.34 -3.63 8.61
CA SER A 298 17.20 -4.43 8.13
C SER A 298 17.56 -5.34 6.97
N LEU A 299 18.38 -4.84 6.03
CA LEU A 299 18.87 -5.63 4.90
C LEU A 299 19.73 -6.80 5.40
N ASP A 300 20.67 -6.55 6.32
CA ASP A 300 21.56 -7.58 6.87
C ASP A 300 20.75 -8.68 7.57
N ILE A 301 19.83 -8.30 8.46
CA ILE A 301 18.96 -9.25 9.17
C ILE A 301 18.10 -10.06 8.20
N ALA A 302 17.44 -9.39 7.24
CA ALA A 302 16.57 -10.08 6.28
C ALA A 302 17.35 -11.01 5.34
N SER A 303 18.64 -10.73 5.08
CA SER A 303 19.48 -11.57 4.23
C SER A 303 19.75 -12.96 4.83
N GLU A 304 19.74 -13.05 6.16
CA GLU A 304 19.95 -14.30 6.90
C GLU A 304 18.67 -15.13 7.07
N PHE A 305 17.49 -14.58 6.78
CA PHE A 305 16.23 -15.29 7.01
C PHE A 305 16.14 -16.57 6.17
N THR A 306 15.65 -17.61 6.83
CA THR A 306 15.21 -18.86 6.23
C THR A 306 13.69 -18.98 6.35
N THR A 307 13.08 -19.93 5.66
CA THR A 307 11.64 -20.19 5.81
C THR A 307 11.27 -20.51 7.26
N ALA A 308 12.17 -21.17 8.01
CA ALA A 308 11.97 -21.45 9.43
C ALA A 308 11.86 -20.18 10.29
N ASP A 309 12.48 -19.06 9.89
CA ASP A 309 12.42 -17.79 10.61
C ASP A 309 11.09 -17.05 10.44
N VAL A 310 10.30 -17.39 9.41
CA VAL A 310 9.00 -16.74 9.12
C VAL A 310 7.81 -17.66 9.37
N ASN A 311 8.05 -18.97 9.36
CA ASN A 311 6.99 -19.95 9.53
C ASN A 311 6.38 -19.87 10.94
N GLY A 312 5.05 -19.80 11.02
CA GLY A 312 4.32 -19.70 12.29
C GLY A 312 4.46 -18.37 13.05
N VAL A 313 5.25 -17.41 12.55
CA VAL A 313 5.50 -16.13 13.25
C VAL A 313 4.24 -15.33 13.50
N ILE A 314 3.36 -15.22 12.51
CA ILE A 314 2.09 -14.49 12.66
C ILE A 314 1.21 -15.19 13.72
N LYS A 315 1.11 -16.53 13.68
CA LYS A 315 0.36 -17.28 14.68
C LYS A 315 0.94 -17.09 16.09
N GLN A 316 2.26 -17.16 16.24
CA GLN A 316 2.94 -16.89 17.50
C GLN A 316 2.60 -15.48 18.01
N MET A 317 2.82 -14.46 17.17
CA MET A 317 2.52 -13.06 17.47
C MET A 317 1.06 -12.89 17.93
N LEU A 318 0.11 -13.48 17.22
CA LEU A 318 -1.32 -13.41 17.55
C LEU A 318 -1.66 -14.16 18.84
N SER A 319 -0.90 -15.19 19.21
CA SER A 319 -1.13 -15.98 20.43
C SER A 319 -0.60 -15.32 21.70
N GLU A 320 0.44 -14.48 21.61
CA GLU A 320 1.05 -13.78 22.74
C GLU A 320 0.23 -12.57 23.26
N GLY A 321 -0.84 -12.24 22.54
CA GLY A 321 -1.77 -11.17 22.86
C GLY A 321 -1.51 -9.90 22.05
N VAL A 322 -2.54 -9.42 21.37
CA VAL A 322 -2.52 -8.16 20.61
C VAL A 322 -3.47 -7.13 21.20
N VAL A 323 -3.15 -5.86 20.97
CA VAL A 323 -4.10 -4.74 21.16
C VAL A 323 -4.61 -4.33 19.79
N ILE A 324 -5.92 -4.15 19.68
CA ILE A 324 -6.56 -3.82 18.41
C ILE A 324 -7.01 -2.37 18.45
N GLU A 325 -6.58 -1.59 17.47
CA GLU A 325 -7.22 -0.32 17.15
C GLU A 325 -7.75 -0.35 15.72
N GLY A 326 -8.86 0.32 15.45
CA GLY A 326 -9.41 0.31 14.12
C GLY A 326 -10.35 1.44 13.80
N LEU A 327 -10.69 1.55 12.52
CA LEU A 327 -11.72 2.43 12.00
C LEU A 327 -12.62 1.61 11.07
N ILE A 328 -13.92 1.67 11.30
CA ILE A 328 -14.96 1.17 10.40
C ILE A 328 -15.79 2.36 9.96
N GLU A 329 -15.76 2.67 8.67
CA GLU A 329 -16.55 3.75 8.11
C GLU A 329 -17.22 3.35 6.79
N GLY A 330 -18.43 3.85 6.53
CA GLY A 330 -19.14 3.60 5.28
C GLY A 330 -20.56 3.05 5.44
N ASN A 331 -20.98 2.24 4.47
CA ASN A 331 -22.31 1.64 4.37
C ASN A 331 -22.51 0.45 5.32
N THR A 332 -22.30 0.67 6.61
CA THR A 332 -22.35 -0.36 7.65
C THR A 332 -23.08 0.17 8.86
N ARG A 333 -23.98 -0.65 9.42
CA ARG A 333 -24.69 -0.31 10.66
C ARG A 333 -23.83 -0.60 11.88
N GLU A 334 -24.18 -0.01 13.02
CA GLU A 334 -23.39 -0.16 14.25
C GLU A 334 -23.34 -1.62 14.76
N ASP A 335 -24.43 -2.37 14.60
CA ASP A 335 -24.50 -3.79 14.94
C ASP A 335 -23.67 -4.66 13.99
N GLU A 336 -23.68 -4.37 12.69
CA GLU A 336 -22.80 -5.01 11.70
C GLU A 336 -21.33 -4.71 12.00
N ALA A 337 -20.98 -3.47 12.34
CA ALA A 337 -19.63 -3.10 12.74
C ALA A 337 -19.18 -3.87 13.99
N ARG A 338 -20.06 -4.03 14.99
CA ARG A 338 -19.78 -4.88 16.16
C ARG A 338 -19.56 -6.34 15.79
N ALA A 339 -20.35 -6.87 14.86
CA ALA A 339 -20.18 -8.26 14.40
C ALA A 339 -18.81 -8.45 13.72
N ILE A 340 -18.42 -7.53 12.83
CA ILE A 340 -17.10 -7.54 12.17
C ILE A 340 -15.96 -7.50 13.20
N VAL A 341 -16.04 -6.58 14.17
CA VAL A 341 -15.01 -6.49 15.22
C VAL A 341 -14.97 -7.75 16.06
N LYS A 342 -16.13 -8.26 16.48
CA LYS A 342 -16.22 -9.47 17.28
C LYS A 342 -15.61 -10.66 16.56
N GLU A 343 -15.95 -10.86 15.29
CA GLU A 343 -15.41 -11.95 14.50
C GLU A 343 -13.89 -11.83 14.32
N ALA A 344 -13.38 -10.63 14.00
CA ALA A 344 -11.95 -10.39 13.94
C ALA A 344 -11.27 -10.67 15.30
N THR A 345 -11.86 -10.25 16.43
CA THR A 345 -11.32 -10.51 17.76
C THR A 345 -11.42 -11.97 18.17
N ASP A 346 -12.46 -12.71 17.76
CA ASP A 346 -12.59 -14.15 18.03
C ASP A 346 -11.51 -14.96 17.28
N MET A 347 -10.92 -14.38 16.23
CA MET A 347 -9.80 -14.97 15.51
C MET A 347 -8.44 -14.74 16.19
N PHE A 348 -8.29 -13.73 17.05
CA PHE A 348 -7.01 -13.33 17.62
C PHE A 348 -7.02 -13.43 19.15
N THR A 349 -5.90 -13.81 19.78
CA THR A 349 -5.82 -13.68 21.23
C THR A 349 -5.69 -12.19 21.56
N VAL A 350 -6.76 -11.59 22.08
CA VAL A 350 -6.71 -10.23 22.62
C VAL A 350 -5.86 -10.26 23.89
N ALA A 351 -4.93 -9.31 24.01
CA ALA A 351 -4.11 -9.17 25.21
C ALA A 351 -4.99 -9.04 26.48
N GLY A 352 -4.48 -9.52 27.63
CA GLY A 352 -5.14 -9.32 28.93
C GLY A 352 -5.09 -7.87 29.42
N ASP A 353 -5.94 -7.53 30.39
CA ASP A 353 -6.06 -6.18 30.95
C ASP A 353 -4.71 -5.57 31.37
N GLY A 354 -4.51 -4.29 31.06
CA GLY A 354 -3.29 -3.54 31.42
C GLY A 354 -2.17 -3.54 30.37
N LYS A 355 -2.26 -4.35 29.31
CA LYS A 355 -1.40 -4.20 28.13
C LYS A 355 -1.95 -3.07 27.24
N GLN A 356 -1.60 -1.82 27.56
CA GLN A 356 -1.89 -0.68 26.68
C GLN A 356 -1.23 -0.93 25.31
N PRO A 357 -1.82 -0.44 24.20
CA PRO A 357 -1.12 -0.41 22.93
C PRO A 357 0.15 0.41 23.15
N ILE A 358 1.32 -0.24 23.08
CA ILE A 358 2.62 0.42 23.22
C ILE A 358 2.88 1.14 21.90
N THR A 359 2.06 2.11 21.57
CA THR A 359 2.12 2.80 20.29
C THR A 359 1.78 4.25 20.45
N ARG A 360 2.83 5.03 20.69
CA ARG A 360 3.14 6.09 19.74
C ARG A 360 4.63 5.94 19.47
N ARG A 361 5.05 5.79 18.21
CA ARG A 361 6.43 6.12 17.83
C ARG A 361 6.80 7.40 18.56
N ALA A 362 7.68 7.30 19.54
CA ALA A 362 8.02 8.47 20.32
C ALA A 362 8.82 9.36 19.38
N ILE A 363 8.33 10.58 19.17
CA ILE A 363 9.15 11.59 18.54
C ILE A 363 10.15 12.01 19.61
N ALA A 364 11.43 11.84 19.31
CA ALA A 364 12.51 12.21 20.21
C ALA A 364 12.47 13.71 20.47
N ASP A 365 12.48 14.10 21.74
CA ASP A 365 12.67 15.48 22.11
C ASP A 365 14.09 15.95 21.83
N LEU A 366 14.29 16.52 20.65
CA LEU A 366 15.59 17.04 20.22
C LEU A 366 16.10 18.16 21.14
N SER A 367 15.24 18.83 21.92
CA SER A 367 15.68 19.77 22.95
C SER A 367 16.37 19.07 24.13
N GLN A 368 16.01 17.81 24.38
CA GLN A 368 16.53 16.97 25.47
C GLN A 368 17.67 16.04 25.01
N VAL A 369 17.86 15.86 23.71
CA VAL A 369 19.03 15.14 23.17
C VAL A 369 20.28 15.93 23.56
N GLU A 370 21.31 15.31 24.14
CA GLU A 370 22.54 16.03 24.56
C GLU A 370 23.36 16.55 23.36
N ASP A 371 23.52 15.71 22.33
CA ASP A 371 24.20 16.04 21.07
C ASP A 371 23.57 17.26 20.37
N GLY A 372 24.35 17.99 19.57
CA GLY A 372 23.90 19.18 18.83
C GLY A 372 24.69 20.44 19.22
N THR A 373 24.72 21.44 18.33
CA THR A 373 25.43 22.71 18.57
C THR A 373 24.42 23.77 19.02
N VAL A 374 24.74 24.56 20.04
CA VAL A 374 23.89 25.68 20.45
C VAL A 374 24.37 26.95 19.73
N VAL A 375 23.50 27.52 18.89
CA VAL A 375 23.76 28.75 18.11
C VAL A 375 22.63 29.74 18.42
N ASP A 376 22.97 30.93 18.91
CA ASP A 376 22.00 31.98 19.28
C ASP A 376 20.84 31.52 20.19
N GLY A 377 21.12 30.56 21.08
CA GLY A 377 20.12 29.98 21.99
C GLY A 377 19.24 28.89 21.36
N HIS A 378 19.46 28.56 20.09
CA HIS A 378 18.80 27.47 19.38
C HIS A 378 19.70 26.25 19.29
N LYS A 379 19.10 25.05 19.38
CA LYS A 379 19.82 23.80 19.22
C LYS A 379 19.79 23.34 17.77
N GLU A 380 20.96 23.26 17.15
CA GLU A 380 21.14 22.90 15.75
C GLU A 380 21.75 21.51 15.60
N PHE A 381 21.20 20.76 14.63
CA PHE A 381 21.70 19.45 14.23
C PHE A 381 22.00 19.47 12.74
N ILE A 382 23.26 19.22 12.39
CA ILE A 382 23.68 19.09 10.99
C ILE A 382 24.12 17.65 10.79
N ILE A 383 23.43 16.94 9.89
CA ILE A 383 23.80 15.60 9.47
C ILE A 383 24.07 15.62 7.98
N THR A 384 25.28 15.22 7.63
CA THR A 384 25.71 15.08 6.24
C THR A 384 26.00 13.60 5.97
N ARG A 385 25.49 13.09 4.86
CA ARG A 385 25.81 11.76 4.35
C ARG A 385 26.22 11.87 2.88
N PRO A 386 27.31 11.24 2.44
CA PRO A 386 27.58 11.07 1.02
C PRO A 386 26.41 10.38 0.30
N GLY A 387 26.20 10.73 -0.97
CA GLY A 387 25.23 10.06 -1.83
C GLY A 387 25.49 8.56 -1.90
N ALA A 388 24.44 7.75 -1.78
CA ALA A 388 24.56 6.29 -1.83
C ALA A 388 24.72 5.77 -3.27
N ASN A 389 24.12 6.46 -4.24
CA ASN A 389 24.32 6.21 -5.66
C ASN A 389 25.50 7.04 -6.18
N LYS A 390 26.53 6.40 -6.73
CA LYS A 390 27.67 7.11 -7.33
C LYS A 390 27.33 7.76 -8.67
N ASP A 391 26.29 7.26 -9.34
CA ASP A 391 25.85 7.77 -10.65
C ASP A 391 24.87 8.95 -10.50
N GLU A 392 24.29 9.13 -9.31
CA GLU A 392 23.46 10.29 -8.98
C GLU A 392 24.37 11.49 -8.70
N ARG A 393 24.27 12.50 -9.55
CA ARG A 393 25.08 13.73 -9.45
C ARG A 393 24.40 14.81 -8.64
N ASN A 394 23.11 14.66 -8.35
CA ASN A 394 22.35 15.64 -7.59
C ASN A 394 22.59 15.50 -6.08
N GLY A 395 22.59 16.62 -5.38
CA GLY A 395 22.52 16.69 -3.92
C GLY A 395 21.11 17.07 -3.46
N ALA A 396 20.84 16.91 -2.16
CA ALA A 396 19.66 17.50 -1.55
C ALA A 396 19.96 17.97 -0.13
N VAL A 397 19.28 19.04 0.26
CA VAL A 397 19.27 19.57 1.61
C VAL A 397 17.82 19.60 2.07
N VAL A 398 17.56 19.10 3.28
CA VAL A 398 16.26 19.24 3.93
C VAL A 398 16.48 19.94 5.26
N MET A 399 15.78 21.05 5.44
CA MET A 399 15.78 21.82 6.67
C MET A 399 14.46 21.59 7.40
N SER A 400 14.54 21.12 8.65
CA SER A 400 13.37 20.96 9.53
C SER A 400 13.45 21.96 10.66
N LEU A 401 12.46 22.84 10.77
CA LEU A 401 12.36 23.83 11.84
C LEU A 401 11.31 23.36 12.86
N HIS A 402 11.75 23.03 14.06
CA HIS A 402 10.87 22.55 15.13
C HIS A 402 10.38 23.74 15.94
N LEU A 403 9.10 24.09 15.78
CA LEU A 403 8.50 25.29 16.39
C LEU A 403 8.02 25.07 17.83
N GLY A 404 7.91 23.83 18.28
CA GLY A 404 7.50 23.46 19.62
C GLY A 404 7.02 22.01 19.70
N TRP A 405 6.56 21.63 20.89
CA TRP A 405 6.06 20.28 21.19
C TRP A 405 4.55 20.31 21.31
N GLN A 406 3.89 19.39 20.62
CA GLN A 406 2.49 19.08 20.87
C GLN A 406 2.41 17.93 21.87
N LYS A 407 1.62 18.12 22.92
CA LYS A 407 1.27 17.03 23.81
C LYS A 407 0.24 16.14 23.13
N SER A 408 0.12 14.92 23.62
CA SER A 408 -0.89 14.00 23.11
C SER A 408 -2.30 14.55 23.41
N PRO A 409 -3.19 14.70 22.40
CA PRO A 409 -4.54 15.21 22.63
C PRO A 409 -5.26 14.39 23.71
N GLY A 410 -5.89 15.08 24.68
CA GLY A 410 -6.62 14.44 25.78
C GLY A 410 -5.77 13.96 26.97
N SER A 411 -4.46 14.23 26.97
CA SER A 411 -3.56 14.01 28.12
C SER A 411 -3.28 15.30 28.92
N ALA A 412 -3.82 16.43 28.47
CA ALA A 412 -3.55 17.77 28.96
C ALA A 412 -4.83 18.52 29.34
N SER A 413 -4.70 19.65 30.02
CA SER A 413 -5.84 20.54 30.31
C SER A 413 -6.42 21.17 29.03
N PRO A 414 -7.70 21.59 29.01
CA PRO A 414 -8.29 22.24 27.83
C PRO A 414 -7.51 23.46 27.31
N GLN A 415 -6.80 24.16 28.19
CA GLN A 415 -5.96 25.30 27.82
C GLN A 415 -4.70 24.84 27.06
N GLU A 416 -4.06 23.76 27.50
CA GLU A 416 -2.88 23.21 26.83
C GLU A 416 -3.24 22.64 25.45
N ASP A 417 -4.37 21.95 25.32
CA ASP A 417 -4.88 21.49 24.01
C ASP A 417 -5.13 22.70 23.07
N ALA A 418 -5.66 23.81 23.58
CA ALA A 418 -5.87 25.03 22.81
C ALA A 418 -4.54 25.67 22.37
N ASP A 419 -3.52 25.69 23.23
CA ASP A 419 -2.19 26.20 22.91
C ASP A 419 -1.50 25.36 21.82
N ASP A 420 -1.64 24.03 21.87
CA ASP A 420 -1.13 23.11 20.84
C ASP A 420 -1.79 23.32 19.48
N ILE A 421 -3.11 23.54 19.46
CA ILE A 421 -3.87 23.89 18.24
C ILE A 421 -3.38 25.23 17.69
N LEU A 422 -3.21 26.25 18.55
CA LEU A 422 -2.72 27.56 18.12
C LEU A 422 -1.31 27.48 17.53
N LEU A 423 -0.41 26.68 18.10
CA LEU A 423 0.92 26.45 17.55
C LEU A 423 0.85 25.82 16.15
N SER A 424 0.00 24.79 15.98
CA SER A 424 -0.30 24.16 14.70
C SER A 424 -0.80 25.17 13.66
N CYS A 425 -1.78 25.99 14.03
CA CYS A 425 -2.36 27.01 13.16
C CYS A 425 -1.31 28.05 12.73
N ARG A 426 -0.46 28.52 13.66
CA ARG A 426 0.63 29.47 13.35
C ARG A 426 1.63 28.87 12.37
N GLY A 427 2.04 27.60 12.58
CA GLY A 427 2.92 26.88 11.66
C GLY A 427 2.31 26.73 10.26
N ASN A 428 1.03 26.37 10.17
CA ASN A 428 0.33 26.23 8.89
C ASN A 428 0.19 27.55 8.14
N VAL A 429 -0.16 28.64 8.83
CA VAL A 429 -0.24 29.99 8.23
C VAL A 429 1.13 30.44 7.73
N LEU A 430 2.19 30.22 8.52
CA LEU A 430 3.56 30.54 8.10
C LEU A 430 3.95 29.75 6.85
N SER A 431 3.69 28.44 6.84
CA SER A 431 3.94 27.57 5.67
C SER A 431 3.20 28.07 4.43
N GLN A 432 1.92 28.44 4.56
CA GLN A 432 1.12 28.97 3.45
C GLN A 432 1.69 30.28 2.89
N ILE A 433 2.12 31.21 3.76
CA ILE A 433 2.71 32.49 3.36
C ILE A 433 4.05 32.28 2.63
N LEU A 434 4.85 31.32 3.10
CA LEU A 434 6.19 31.08 2.59
C LEU A 434 6.19 30.19 1.34
N SER A 435 5.24 29.27 1.19
CA SER A 435 5.25 28.22 0.15
C SER A 435 5.52 28.75 -1.26
N GLN A 436 4.70 29.70 -1.74
CA GLN A 436 4.89 30.28 -3.07
C GLN A 436 6.20 31.09 -3.18
N LYS A 437 6.57 31.83 -2.13
CA LYS A 437 7.79 32.65 -2.12
C LYS A 437 9.05 31.79 -2.15
N PHE A 438 9.03 30.67 -1.43
CA PHE A 438 10.13 29.72 -1.37
C PHE A 438 10.32 29.04 -2.74
N PHE A 439 9.22 28.60 -3.36
CA PHE A 439 9.25 28.06 -4.72
C PHE A 439 9.77 29.08 -5.73
N ASP A 440 9.21 30.29 -5.75
CA ASP A 440 9.63 31.35 -6.68
C ASP A 440 11.09 31.75 -6.48
N SER A 441 11.54 31.90 -5.24
CA SER A 441 12.92 32.26 -4.94
C SER A 441 13.90 31.16 -5.34
N LEU A 442 13.68 29.93 -4.88
CA LEU A 442 14.67 28.86 -5.05
C LEU A 442 14.62 28.22 -6.43
N ARG A 443 13.42 28.03 -7.00
CA ARG A 443 13.24 27.39 -8.30
C ARG A 443 13.19 28.39 -9.44
N THR A 444 12.33 29.40 -9.39
CA THR A 444 12.17 30.34 -10.53
C THR A 444 13.36 31.30 -10.67
N LYS A 445 13.81 31.91 -9.56
CA LYS A 445 14.85 32.95 -9.58
C LYS A 445 16.26 32.38 -9.48
N GLN A 446 16.50 31.51 -8.52
CA GLN A 446 17.84 30.96 -8.25
C GLN A 446 18.13 29.67 -9.02
N GLN A 447 17.11 28.99 -9.56
CA GLN A 447 17.26 27.78 -10.40
C GLN A 447 18.10 26.69 -9.72
N LEU A 448 17.89 26.48 -8.42
CA LEU A 448 18.67 25.51 -7.63
C LEU A 448 18.35 24.04 -7.96
N GLY A 449 17.20 23.78 -8.60
CA GLY A 449 16.72 22.43 -8.97
C GLY A 449 15.25 22.40 -9.34
#